data_AF-A0A7W1GKT2-F1
#
_entry.id   AF-A0A7W1GKT2-F1
#
_cell.length_a   1.000
_cell.length_b   1.000
_cell.length_c   1.000
_cell.angle_alpha   90.00
_cell.angle_beta   90.00
_cell.angle_gamma   90.00
#
_symmetry.space_group_name_H-M   'P 1'
#
loop_
_entity.id
_entity.type
_entity.pdbx_description
1 polymer ?
#
loop_
_entity_poly.entity_id
_entity_poly.type
_entity_poly.pdbx_seq_one_letter_code
_entity_poly.pdbx_strand_id
1 'polypeptide(L)'
;MNATRPTGPLGNPRGVGFGILIFIVTFGIYGYYWSYVTFEEMKNHRNQGIGGVLALVLWFVGGSIAIPFIAGSEVGNMYADDGREKPVTGKTGFWILLPIAGAIVWFVKVQRALNNYWQSKSTAAVEASPAQAT
;
A
#
# COMPACT_ATOMS: atom_id res chain seq x y z
N MET A 1 -27.53 -10.17 0.42
CA MET A 1 -27.09 -9.23 -0.64
C MET A 1 -26.17 -8.23 0.02
N ASN A 2 -24.85 -8.38 -0.09
CA ASN A 2 -23.92 -7.39 0.47
C ASN A 2 -23.78 -6.26 -0.53
N ALA A 3 -24.34 -5.10 -0.19
CA ALA A 3 -24.15 -3.89 -0.96
C ALA A 3 -22.64 -3.61 -1.07
N THR A 4 -22.12 -3.62 -2.30
CA THR A 4 -20.79 -3.13 -2.62
C THR A 4 -20.71 -1.68 -2.12
N ARG A 5 -20.00 -1.45 -1.01
CA ARG A 5 -19.70 -0.07 -0.61
C ARG A 5 -18.97 0.58 -1.79
N PRO A 6 -19.40 1.75 -2.28
CA PRO A 6 -18.65 2.46 -3.31
C PRO A 6 -17.26 2.74 -2.75
N THR A 7 -16.26 2.05 -3.29
CA THR A 7 -14.86 2.29 -2.97
C THR A 7 -14.41 3.54 -3.71
N GLY A 8 -13.52 4.31 -3.09
CA GLY A 8 -12.99 5.53 -3.69
C GLY A 8 -12.03 5.24 -4.85
N PRO A 9 -11.37 6.26 -5.40
CA PRO A 9 -10.52 6.13 -6.58
C PRO A 9 -9.41 5.09 -6.38
N LEU A 10 -9.00 4.44 -7.47
CA LEU A 10 -7.88 3.50 -7.45
C LEU A 10 -6.55 4.23 -7.27
N GLY A 11 -5.67 3.63 -6.48
CA GLY A 11 -4.28 4.07 -6.38
C GLY A 11 -3.45 3.67 -7.60
N ASN A 12 -2.24 4.22 -7.69
CA ASN A 12 -1.36 4.00 -8.83
C ASN A 12 -0.36 2.86 -8.52
N PRO A 13 -0.32 1.78 -9.32
CA PRO A 13 0.72 0.75 -9.19
C PRO A 13 2.11 1.35 -9.34
N ARG A 14 3.06 0.92 -8.50
CA ARG A 14 4.45 1.44 -8.53
C ARG A 14 5.45 0.32 -8.69
N GLY A 15 6.45 0.53 -9.54
CA GLY A 15 7.53 -0.44 -9.73
C GLY A 15 8.32 -0.67 -8.44
N VAL A 16 8.48 -1.93 -8.04
CA VAL A 16 9.25 -2.31 -6.83
C VAL A 16 10.71 -1.90 -6.97
N GLY A 17 11.33 -2.23 -8.11
CA GLY A 17 12.72 -1.85 -8.38
C GLY A 17 12.92 -0.35 -8.46
N PHE A 18 11.97 0.38 -9.06
CA PHE A 18 11.98 1.84 -9.09
C PHE A 18 11.92 2.44 -7.68
N GLY A 19 11.01 1.94 -6.83
CA GLY A 19 10.90 2.41 -5.45
C GLY A 19 12.18 2.21 -4.64
N ILE A 20 12.84 1.04 -4.78
CA ILE A 20 14.11 0.75 -4.11
C ILE A 20 15.23 1.67 -4.65
N LEU A 21 15.33 1.81 -5.98
CA LEU A 21 16.34 2.64 -6.62
C LEU A 21 16.25 4.10 -6.16
N ILE A 22 15.06 4.69 -6.23
CA ILE A 22 14.85 6.08 -5.83
C ILE A 22 15.03 6.27 -4.33
N PHE A 23 14.65 5.28 -3.51
CA PHE A 23 14.95 5.30 -2.08
C PHE A 23 16.45 5.44 -1.80
N ILE A 24 17.29 4.67 -2.50
CA ILE A 24 18.75 4.75 -2.36
C ILE A 24 19.28 6.09 -2.89
N VAL A 25 18.87 6.49 -4.09
CA VAL A 25 19.33 7.73 -4.75
C VAL A 25 18.98 8.98 -3.93
N THR A 26 17.84 8.96 -3.25
CA THR A 26 17.38 10.08 -2.42
C THR A 26 17.82 9.98 -0.96
N PHE A 27 18.72 9.05 -0.61
CA PHE A 27 19.17 8.80 0.77
C PHE A 27 18.01 8.63 1.76
N GLY A 28 16.95 7.94 1.34
CA GLY A 28 15.77 7.65 2.15
C GLY A 28 14.66 8.70 2.13
N ILE A 29 14.85 9.87 1.50
CA ILE A 29 13.82 10.92 1.40
C ILE A 29 12.57 10.42 0.65
N TYR A 30 12.74 9.54 -0.34
CA TYR A 30 11.62 8.91 -1.03
C TYR A 30 10.70 8.10 -0.09
N GLY A 31 11.21 7.60 1.03
CA GLY A 31 10.38 6.88 2.02
C GLY A 31 9.26 7.75 2.58
N TYR A 32 9.49 9.06 2.73
CA TYR A 32 8.49 10.02 3.19
C TYR A 32 7.41 10.22 2.13
N TYR A 33 7.84 10.51 0.89
CA TYR A 33 6.93 10.66 -0.24
C TYR A 33 6.07 9.40 -0.43
N TRP A 34 6.71 8.23 -0.43
CA TRP A 34 6.03 6.95 -0.57
C TRP A 34 5.00 6.73 0.55
N SER A 35 5.35 7.06 1.79
CA SER A 35 4.44 6.95 2.93
C SER A 35 3.22 7.86 2.71
N TYR A 36 3.44 9.15 2.46
CA TYR A 36 2.34 10.08 2.23
C TYR A 36 1.38 9.60 1.14
N VAL A 37 1.89 9.34 -0.07
CA VAL A 37 1.04 9.01 -1.22
C VAL A 37 0.36 7.65 -1.03
N THR A 38 1.06 6.65 -0.52
CA THR A 38 0.51 5.31 -0.35
C THR A 38 -0.61 5.28 0.68
N PHE A 39 -0.42 5.91 1.84
CA PHE A 39 -1.45 5.97 2.88
C PHE A 39 -2.64 6.83 2.47
N GLU A 40 -2.41 7.93 1.73
CA GLU A 40 -3.50 8.76 1.21
C GLU A 40 -4.35 8.01 0.18
N GLU A 41 -3.74 7.28 -0.75
CA GLU A 41 -4.45 6.44 -1.71
C GLU A 41 -5.26 5.33 -1.02
N MET A 42 -4.66 4.62 -0.05
CA MET A 42 -5.37 3.57 0.69
C MET A 42 -6.57 4.13 1.47
N LYS A 43 -6.39 5.28 2.13
CA LYS A 43 -7.47 5.98 2.84
C LYS A 43 -8.57 6.42 1.89
N ASN A 44 -8.22 7.06 0.77
CA ASN A 44 -9.19 7.54 -0.21
C ASN A 44 -9.98 6.39 -0.84
N HIS A 45 -9.32 5.25 -1.10
CA HIS A 45 -10.00 4.08 -1.66
C HIS A 45 -10.94 3.41 -0.65
N ARG A 46 -10.51 3.24 0.61
CA ARG A 46 -11.27 2.52 1.63
C ARG A 46 -12.21 3.40 2.46
N ASN A 47 -12.07 4.72 2.37
CA ASN A 47 -12.60 5.68 3.36
C ASN A 47 -12.23 5.31 4.81
N GLN A 48 -11.10 4.59 4.99
CA GLN A 48 -10.62 4.07 6.25
C GLN A 48 -9.09 3.96 6.21
N GLY A 49 -8.42 4.29 7.31
CA GLY A 49 -6.96 4.29 7.42
C GLY A 49 -6.44 5.61 7.98
N ILE A 50 -5.14 5.66 8.28
CA ILE A 50 -4.54 6.85 8.90
C ILE A 50 -4.40 8.02 7.91
N GLY A 51 -4.25 7.73 6.62
CA GLY A 51 -4.01 8.75 5.58
C GLY A 51 -2.56 9.24 5.54
N GLY A 52 -2.22 9.95 4.48
CA GLY A 52 -0.85 10.39 4.18
C GLY A 52 -0.32 11.39 5.18
N VAL A 53 -1.12 12.37 5.56
CA VAL A 53 -0.71 13.41 6.53
C VAL A 53 -0.38 12.79 7.88
N LEU A 54 -1.26 11.95 8.43
CA LEU A 54 -1.03 11.31 9.72
C LEU A 54 0.15 10.32 9.64
N ALA A 55 0.33 9.63 8.51
CA ALA A 55 1.50 8.78 8.28
C ALA A 55 2.80 9.59 8.36
N LEU A 56 2.85 10.80 7.77
CA LEU A 56 4.02 11.68 7.91
C LEU A 56 4.25 12.13 9.35
N VAL A 57 3.21 12.53 10.07
CA VAL A 57 3.34 12.93 11.49
C VAL A 57 3.89 11.78 12.32
N LEU A 58 3.36 10.56 12.15
CA LEU A 58 3.87 9.36 12.83
C LEU A 58 5.30 9.02 12.44
N TRP A 59 5.69 9.32 11.21
CA TRP A 59 7.06 9.14 10.76
C TRP A 59 8.02 10.02 11.58
N PHE A 60 7.70 11.31 11.73
CA PHE A 60 8.52 12.26 12.49
C PHE A 60 8.50 12.02 14.00
N VAL A 61 7.36 11.65 14.58
CA VAL A 61 7.23 11.47 16.04
C VAL A 61 7.67 10.06 16.48
N GLY A 62 7.35 9.03 15.70
CA GLY A 62 7.61 7.62 16.00
C GLY A 62 8.89 7.05 15.40
N GLY A 63 9.74 7.89 14.80
CA GLY A 63 11.07 7.49 14.31
C GLY A 63 11.07 6.48 13.17
N SER A 64 10.15 6.59 12.20
CA SER A 64 9.98 5.70 11.02
C SER A 64 9.61 4.23 11.28
N ILE A 65 9.77 3.72 12.51
CA ILE A 65 9.59 2.29 12.84
C ILE A 65 8.12 1.85 12.71
N ALA A 66 7.15 2.73 12.99
CA ALA A 66 5.74 2.38 12.93
C ALA A 66 5.25 2.09 11.51
N ILE A 67 5.80 2.77 10.50
CA ILE A 67 5.31 2.74 9.12
C ILE A 67 5.34 1.34 8.50
N PRO A 68 6.41 0.54 8.65
CA PRO A 68 6.43 -0.84 8.19
C PRO A 68 5.26 -1.71 8.67
N PHE A 69 4.87 -1.56 9.94
CA PHE A 69 3.79 -2.32 10.54
C PHE A 69 2.42 -1.82 10.05
N ILE A 70 2.24 -0.50 10.03
CA ILE A 70 0.96 0.09 9.62
C ILE A 70 0.71 -0.22 8.13
N ALA A 71 1.70 -0.05 7.25
CA ALA A 71 1.54 -0.30 5.81
C ALA A 71 1.18 -1.76 5.53
N GLY A 72 1.87 -2.72 6.17
CA GLY A 72 1.52 -4.13 6.05
C GLY A 72 0.11 -4.42 6.55
N SER A 73 -0.33 -3.76 7.63
CA SER A 73 -1.69 -3.92 8.17
C SER A 73 -2.76 -3.31 7.27
N GLU A 74 -2.55 -2.11 6.72
CA GLU A 74 -3.53 -1.45 5.85
C GLU A 74 -3.69 -2.20 4.53
N VAL A 75 -2.60 -2.60 3.89
CA VAL A 75 -2.66 -3.45 2.69
C VAL A 75 -3.38 -4.76 3.01
N GLY A 76 -3.05 -5.42 4.13
CA GLY A 76 -3.76 -6.63 4.53
C GLY A 76 -5.26 -6.40 4.76
N ASN A 77 -5.66 -5.25 5.30
CA ASN A 77 -7.06 -4.90 5.51
C ASN A 77 -7.79 -4.61 4.19
N MET A 78 -7.13 -4.02 3.19
CA MET A 78 -7.68 -3.88 1.84
C MET A 78 -8.12 -5.23 1.27
N TYR A 79 -7.28 -6.27 1.41
CA TYR A 79 -7.62 -7.63 0.98
C TYR A 79 -8.76 -8.24 1.79
N ALA A 80 -8.75 -8.07 3.11
CA ALA A 80 -9.79 -8.62 3.97
C ALA A 80 -11.17 -7.97 3.77
N ASP A 81 -11.22 -6.68 3.45
CA ASP A 81 -12.47 -6.00 3.09
C ASP A 81 -13.11 -6.59 1.81
N ASP A 82 -12.29 -7.14 0.93
CA ASP A 82 -12.72 -7.89 -0.26
C ASP A 82 -12.99 -9.39 0.03
N GLY A 83 -12.91 -9.82 1.29
CA GLY A 83 -13.03 -11.23 1.68
C GLY A 83 -11.86 -12.11 1.22
N ARG A 84 -10.71 -11.52 0.87
CA ARG A 84 -9.50 -12.24 0.44
C ARG A 84 -8.55 -12.47 1.61
N GLU A 85 -7.71 -13.50 1.50
CA GLU A 85 -6.62 -13.72 2.44
C GLU A 85 -5.62 -12.56 2.43
N LYS A 86 -5.02 -12.26 3.59
CA LYS A 86 -4.07 -11.16 3.77
C LYS A 86 -2.66 -11.60 3.33
N PRO A 87 -2.14 -11.16 2.17
CA PRO A 87 -0.80 -11.54 1.73
C PRO A 87 0.31 -10.90 2.58
N VAL A 88 0.00 -9.76 3.21
CA VAL A 88 0.86 -9.04 4.15
C VAL A 88 0.01 -8.60 5.36
N THR A 89 0.67 -8.44 6.51
CA THR A 89 0.03 -8.01 7.75
C THR A 89 0.95 -7.07 8.51
N GLY A 90 0.53 -6.58 9.68
CA GLY A 90 1.42 -5.81 10.55
C GLY A 90 2.70 -6.56 10.91
N LYS A 91 2.67 -7.90 10.99
CA LYS A 91 3.86 -8.73 11.26
C LYS A 91 4.91 -8.62 10.15
N THR A 92 4.52 -8.22 8.94
CA THR A 92 5.48 -7.96 7.85
C THR A 92 6.45 -6.85 8.24
N GLY A 93 6.07 -5.93 9.12
CA GLY A 93 6.95 -4.87 9.64
C GLY A 93 8.19 -5.38 10.38
N PHE A 94 8.17 -6.58 10.98
CA PHE A 94 9.32 -7.14 11.70
C PHE A 94 10.57 -7.35 10.85
N TRP A 95 10.42 -7.39 9.52
CA TRP A 95 11.57 -7.44 8.62
C TRP A 95 12.52 -6.24 8.81
N ILE A 96 12.04 -5.08 9.28
CA ILE A 96 12.90 -3.91 9.52
C ILE A 96 13.98 -4.13 10.59
N LEU A 97 13.85 -5.17 11.43
CA LEU A 97 14.87 -5.56 12.40
C LEU A 97 16.15 -6.08 11.74
N LEU A 98 16.05 -6.57 10.49
CA LEU A 98 17.20 -6.87 9.64
C LEU A 98 17.45 -5.64 8.77
N PRO A 99 18.55 -4.87 8.92
CA PRO A 99 18.71 -3.52 8.37
C PRO A 99 18.37 -3.37 6.86
N ILE A 100 19.37 -3.30 5.98
CA ILE A 100 19.15 -3.03 4.56
C ILE A 100 18.37 -4.19 3.91
N ALA A 101 18.76 -5.43 4.20
CA ALA A 101 18.13 -6.60 3.61
C ALA A 101 16.65 -6.75 3.99
N GLY A 102 16.32 -6.53 5.26
CA GLY A 102 14.94 -6.65 5.72
C GLY A 102 14.07 -5.47 5.30
N ALA A 103 14.62 -4.25 5.24
CA ALA A 103 13.92 -3.11 4.63
C ALA A 103 13.53 -3.40 3.17
N ILE A 104 14.44 -4.00 2.38
CA ILE A 104 14.16 -4.41 1.00
C ILE A 104 13.08 -5.50 0.96
N VAL A 105 13.20 -6.57 1.76
CA VAL A 105 12.22 -7.66 1.78
C VAL A 105 10.83 -7.16 2.18
N TRP A 106 10.76 -6.28 3.19
CA TRP A 106 9.52 -5.63 3.60
C TRP A 106 8.91 -4.85 2.44
N PHE A 107 9.69 -3.96 1.82
CA PHE A 107 9.21 -3.09 0.74
C PHE A 107 8.71 -3.91 -0.45
N VAL A 108 9.45 -4.94 -0.85
CA VAL A 108 9.06 -5.86 -1.93
C VAL A 108 7.72 -6.51 -1.62
N LYS A 109 7.52 -7.04 -0.40
CA LYS A 109 6.28 -7.73 -0.01
C LYS A 109 5.09 -6.77 -0.02
N VAL A 110 5.22 -5.62 0.63
CA VAL A 110 4.15 -4.62 0.73
C VAL A 110 3.82 -4.04 -0.65
N GLN A 111 4.82 -3.63 -1.42
CA GLN A 111 4.61 -3.03 -2.73
C GLN A 111 4.04 -4.02 -3.74
N ARG A 112 4.48 -5.29 -3.72
CA ARG A 112 3.87 -6.34 -4.58
C ARG A 112 2.42 -6.59 -4.22
N ALA A 113 2.10 -6.75 -2.94
CA ALA A 113 0.72 -6.95 -2.50
C ALA A 113 -0.16 -5.76 -2.90
N LEU A 114 0.30 -4.53 -2.64
CA LEU A 114 -0.43 -3.33 -3.01
C LEU A 114 -0.65 -3.22 -4.53
N ASN A 115 0.36 -3.50 -5.35
CA ASN A 115 0.22 -3.48 -6.80
C ASN A 115 -0.77 -4.54 -7.30
N ASN A 116 -0.67 -5.77 -6.78
CA ASN A 116 -1.58 -6.84 -7.16
C ASN A 116 -3.03 -6.51 -6.79
N TYR A 117 -3.23 -5.81 -5.67
CA TYR A 117 -4.54 -5.30 -5.28
C TYR A 117 -5.08 -4.31 -6.32
N TRP A 118 -4.32 -3.26 -6.64
CA TRP A 118 -4.73 -2.24 -7.60
C TRP A 118 -5.00 -2.82 -8.98
N GLN A 119 -4.14 -3.74 -9.45
CA GLN A 119 -4.34 -4.45 -10.70
C GLN A 119 -5.66 -5.23 -10.70
N SER A 120 -5.94 -6.01 -9.64
CA SER A 120 -7.17 -6.79 -9.56
C SER A 120 -8.44 -5.92 -9.61
N LYS A 121 -8.41 -4.73 -8.98
CA LYS A 121 -9.52 -3.77 -9.04
C LYS A 121 -9.65 -3.11 -10.41
N SER A 122 -8.52 -2.77 -11.05
CA SER A 122 -8.54 -2.18 -12.39
C SER A 122 -9.10 -3.16 -13.43
N THR A 123 -8.73 -4.44 -13.36
CA THR A 123 -9.26 -5.49 -14.25
C THR A 123 -10.75 -5.66 -14.05
N ALA A 124 -11.22 -5.77 -12.79
CA ALA A 124 -12.64 -5.90 -12.49
C ALA A 124 -13.47 -4.69 -12.97
N ALA A 125 -12.91 -3.47 -12.89
CA ALA A 125 -13.57 -2.27 -13.39
C ALA A 125 -13.70 -2.27 -14.93
N VAL A 126 -12.68 -2.76 -15.64
CA VAL A 126 -12.72 -2.91 -17.11
C VAL A 126 -13.77 -3.96 -17.52
N GLU A 127 -13.82 -5.10 -16.82
CA GLU A 127 -14.79 -6.18 -17.09
C GLU A 127 -16.24 -5.77 -16.79
N ALA A 128 -16.46 -4.93 -15.78
CA ALA A 128 -17.79 -4.45 -15.39
C ALA A 128 -18.34 -3.32 -16.27
N SER A 129 -17.49 -2.68 -17.09
CA SER A 129 -17.94 -1.65 -18.03
C SER A 129 -18.73 -2.31 -19.16
N PRO A 130 -20.00 -1.92 -19.41
CA PRO A 130 -20.83 -2.58 -20.39
C PRO A 130 -20.21 -2.42 -21.78
N ALA A 131 -19.74 -3.54 -22.31
CA ALA A 131 -19.35 -3.76 -23.68
C ALA A 131 -18.06 -3.04 -24.16
N GLN A 132 -17.05 -3.87 -24.43
CA GLN A 132 -16.47 -3.91 -25.77
C GLN A 132 -17.62 -4.18 -26.78
N ALA A 133 -18.45 -3.17 -27.05
CA ALA A 133 -19.37 -3.16 -28.18
C ALA A 133 -18.63 -2.45 -29.31
N THR A 134 -17.79 -3.22 -30.00
CA THR A 134 -17.35 -3.06 -31.41
C THR A 134 -16.46 -4.23 -31.75
#